data_AF-A0A1B7WDS2-F1
#
_entry.id   AF-A0A1B7WDS2-F1
#
_cell.length_a   1.000
_cell.length_b   1.000
_cell.length_c   1.000
_cell.angle_alpha   90.00
_cell.angle_beta   90.00
_cell.angle_gamma   90.00
#
_symmetry.space_group_name_H-M   'P 1'
#
loop_
_entity.id
_entity.type
_entity.pdbx_description
1 polymer ?
#
loop_
_entity_poly.entity_id
_entity_poly.type
_entity_poly.pdbx_seq_one_letter_code
_entity_poly.pdbx_strand_id
1 'polypeptide(L)'
;ILDAYCGCGTTVAVSQKLNRQWIGIDITYQSISLILKRLEDTFGKGVLETINISGIPKDMKSAEALALKKDDRTRKEFEKWAVLTYSNNRATINQKKGADKGIDGIAYFTGDKDEPEKIILQVKSGNVKSGDIRDLQGTITLEKAELGIFITLKPPTKEMIKTAKEAGIYKSRYMSQPVDRIMIVTIQEIIEAQKRLDIRLSLEVLKSAEKQREVKQTQLDLFDHE
;
A
#
# COMPACT_ATOMS: atom_id res chain seq x y z
N ILE A 1 16.32 11.34 20.73
CA ILE A 1 17.07 10.25 20.04
C ILE A 1 17.03 10.54 18.55
N LEU A 2 18.16 10.53 17.87
CA LEU A 2 18.21 10.70 16.42
C LEU A 2 18.70 9.40 15.79
N ASP A 3 17.92 8.85 14.87
CA ASP A 3 18.34 7.75 14.00
C ASP A 3 18.32 8.27 12.55
N ALA A 4 19.50 8.61 12.02
CA ALA A 4 19.65 9.21 10.71
C ALA A 4 19.56 8.20 9.54
N TYR A 5 19.44 6.90 9.84
CA TYR A 5 19.30 5.81 8.86
C TYR A 5 18.33 4.76 9.41
N CYS A 6 17.11 5.22 9.70
CA CYS A 6 16.18 4.48 10.53
C CYS A 6 15.50 3.30 9.83
N GLY A 7 15.90 2.91 8.62
CA GLY A 7 15.17 1.94 7.79
C GLY A 7 14.86 0.58 8.42
N CYS A 8 15.65 0.12 9.40
CA CYS A 8 15.30 -1.09 10.17
C CYS A 8 14.21 -0.85 11.23
N GLY A 9 14.02 0.40 11.65
CA GLY A 9 13.00 0.88 12.57
C GLY A 9 13.21 0.53 14.05
N THR A 10 14.28 -0.20 14.38
CA THR A 10 14.49 -0.71 15.74
C THR A 10 14.68 0.43 16.75
N THR A 11 15.56 1.39 16.47
CA THR A 11 15.81 2.54 17.36
C THR A 11 14.54 3.36 17.59
N VAL A 12 13.79 3.61 16.52
CA VAL A 12 12.53 4.37 16.57
C VAL A 12 11.49 3.62 17.41
N ALA A 13 11.28 2.33 17.16
CA ALA A 13 10.31 1.52 17.90
C ALA A 13 10.63 1.42 19.39
N VAL A 14 11.91 1.21 19.75
CA VAL A 14 12.33 1.17 21.16
C VAL A 14 12.23 2.56 21.81
N SER A 15 12.59 3.62 21.10
CA SER A 15 12.44 4.99 21.59
C SER A 15 10.97 5.33 21.88
N GLN A 16 10.05 4.92 21.00
CA GLN A 16 8.61 5.05 21.22
C GLN A 16 8.15 4.26 22.45
N LYS A 17 8.56 2.99 22.58
CA LYS A 17 8.22 2.14 23.73
C LYS A 17 8.66 2.75 25.07
N LEU A 18 9.81 3.41 25.08
CA LEU A 18 10.38 4.06 26.26
C LEU A 18 9.89 5.51 26.47
N ASN A 19 8.89 5.95 25.70
CA ASN A 19 8.33 7.30 25.74
C ASN A 19 9.39 8.41 25.60
N ARG A 20 10.37 8.21 24.71
CA ARG A 20 11.43 9.17 24.42
C ARG A 20 11.09 10.00 23.19
N GLN A 21 11.54 11.25 23.17
CA GLN A 21 11.51 12.06 21.94
C GLN A 21 12.48 11.48 20.91
N TRP A 22 12.03 11.28 19.68
CA TRP A 22 12.85 10.72 18.61
C TRP A 22 12.62 11.37 17.25
N ILE A 23 13.65 11.31 16.40
CA ILE A 23 13.61 11.67 14.98
C ILE A 23 14.22 10.49 14.21
N GLY A 24 13.49 9.98 13.22
CA GLY A 24 13.95 8.96 12.29
C GLY A 24 14.05 9.54 10.88
N ILE A 25 15.17 9.34 10.21
CA ILE A 25 15.41 9.79 8.84
C ILE A 25 15.82 8.60 7.98
N ASP A 26 15.23 8.49 6.79
CA ASP A 26 15.67 7.59 5.73
C ASP A 26 15.38 8.26 4.38
N ILE A 27 16.13 7.87 3.36
CA ILE A 27 16.02 8.43 2.00
C ILE A 27 14.88 7.78 1.20
N THR A 28 14.47 6.55 1.53
CA THR A 28 13.49 5.81 0.74
C THR A 28 12.11 5.80 1.40
N TYR A 29 11.06 5.94 0.58
CA TYR A 29 9.69 5.81 1.08
C TYR A 29 9.39 4.41 1.63
N GLN A 30 10.05 3.38 1.09
CA GLN A 30 9.89 2.00 1.54
C GLN A 30 10.38 1.80 2.98
N SER A 31 11.54 2.36 3.32
CA SER A 31 12.07 2.33 4.69
C SER A 31 11.11 3.02 5.67
N ILE A 32 10.66 4.24 5.33
CA ILE A 32 9.73 4.99 6.19
C ILE A 32 8.41 4.22 6.36
N SER A 33 7.88 3.65 5.27
CA SER A 33 6.67 2.82 5.28
C SER A 33 6.79 1.59 6.20
N LEU A 34 7.95 0.93 6.19
CA LEU A 34 8.23 -0.20 7.08
C LEU A 34 8.19 0.21 8.56
N ILE A 35 8.77 1.36 8.89
CA ILE A 35 8.79 1.90 10.26
C ILE A 35 7.38 2.25 10.71
N LEU A 36 6.63 2.98 9.88
CA LEU A 36 5.24 3.35 10.19
C LEU A 36 4.38 2.11 10.44
N LYS A 37 4.50 1.10 9.57
CA LYS A 37 3.81 -0.18 9.74
C LYS A 37 4.21 -0.86 11.06
N ARG A 38 5.50 -0.91 11.37
CA ARG A 38 6.00 -1.51 12.62
C ARG A 38 5.46 -0.80 13.86
N LEU A 39 5.42 0.54 13.84
CA LEU A 39 4.85 1.33 14.93
C LEU A 39 3.36 1.06 15.08
N GLU A 40 2.61 1.08 13.98
CA GLU A 40 1.17 0.77 13.97
C GLU A 40 0.88 -0.63 14.51
N ASP A 41 1.64 -1.62 14.07
CA ASP A 41 1.48 -3.01 14.50
C ASP A 41 1.73 -3.16 16.01
N THR A 42 2.73 -2.44 16.55
CA THR A 42 3.16 -2.56 17.93
C THR A 42 2.30 -1.74 18.89
N PHE A 43 1.93 -0.52 18.51
CA PHE A 43 1.30 0.46 19.39
C PHE A 43 -0.15 0.81 18.98
N GLY A 44 -0.64 0.23 17.88
CA GLY A 44 -1.96 0.51 17.32
C GLY A 44 -1.98 1.76 16.43
N LYS A 45 -3.10 1.97 15.73
CA LYS A 45 -3.27 3.07 14.76
C LYS A 45 -3.07 4.46 15.33
N GLY A 46 -3.49 4.69 16.58
CA GLY A 46 -3.40 5.99 17.24
C GLY A 46 -1.96 6.51 17.37
N VAL A 47 -0.94 5.64 17.36
CA VAL A 47 0.46 6.09 17.43
C VAL A 47 0.83 6.95 16.22
N LEU A 48 0.30 6.64 15.04
CA LEU A 48 0.64 7.35 13.80
C LEU A 48 0.14 8.79 13.81
N GLU A 49 -0.93 9.09 14.55
CA GLU A 49 -1.48 10.43 14.71
C GLU A 49 -0.56 11.34 15.53
N THR A 50 0.30 10.75 16.36
CA THR A 50 1.28 11.48 17.18
C THR A 50 2.58 11.78 16.45
N ILE A 51 2.79 11.21 15.26
CA ILE A 51 4.05 11.30 14.51
C ILE A 51 3.93 12.36 13.43
N ASN A 52 4.86 13.32 13.45
CA ASN A 52 4.99 14.27 12.34
C ASN A 52 5.82 13.65 11.21
N ILE A 53 5.19 13.44 10.05
CA ILE A 53 5.87 12.95 8.85
C ILE A 53 6.14 14.13 7.90
N SER A 54 7.42 14.28 7.55
CA SER A 54 7.92 15.24 6.56
C SER A 54 8.57 14.51 5.38
N GLY A 55 8.76 15.19 4.25
CA GLY A 55 9.42 14.62 3.07
C GLY A 55 8.55 13.74 2.15
N ILE A 56 7.28 13.51 2.50
CA ILE A 56 6.28 12.88 1.63
C ILE A 56 5.45 13.96 0.91
N PRO A 57 5.02 13.74 -0.35
CA PRO A 57 4.04 14.59 -0.99
C PRO A 57 2.74 14.72 -0.18
N LYS A 58 2.26 15.96 -0.04
CA LYS A 58 1.01 16.31 0.68
C LYS A 58 0.02 17.08 -0.20
N ASP A 59 0.45 17.48 -1.38
CA ASP A 59 -0.34 18.21 -2.36
C ASP A 59 0.05 17.75 -3.77
N MET A 60 -0.76 18.14 -4.77
CA MET A 60 -0.49 17.77 -6.17
C MET A 60 0.86 18.30 -6.66
N LYS A 61 1.27 19.50 -6.22
CA LYS A 61 2.53 20.13 -6.64
C LYS A 61 3.76 19.32 -6.19
N SER A 62 3.76 18.83 -4.95
CA SER A 62 4.82 17.99 -4.39
C SER A 62 4.81 16.59 -5.01
N ALA A 63 3.65 16.05 -5.36
CA ALA A 63 3.55 14.78 -6.08
C ALA A 63 4.09 14.89 -7.51
N GLU A 64 3.76 15.97 -8.23
CA GLU A 64 4.33 16.27 -9.55
C GLU A 64 5.83 16.50 -9.48
N ALA A 65 6.32 17.24 -8.48
CA ALA A 65 7.75 17.47 -8.27
C ALA A 65 8.50 16.14 -8.02
N LEU A 66 7.90 15.21 -7.27
CA LEU A 66 8.47 13.88 -7.07
C LEU A 66 8.49 13.07 -8.38
N ALA A 67 7.40 13.12 -9.16
CA ALA A 67 7.30 12.43 -10.45
C ALA A 67 8.26 12.95 -11.53
N LEU A 68 8.65 14.23 -11.44
CA LEU A 68 9.50 14.94 -12.41
C LEU A 68 10.93 15.15 -11.90
N LYS A 69 11.29 14.55 -10.76
CA LYS A 69 12.61 14.73 -10.15
C LYS A 69 13.72 14.29 -11.12
N LYS A 70 14.61 15.22 -11.49
CA LYS A 70 15.65 14.99 -12.51
C LYS A 70 16.61 13.85 -12.17
N ASP A 71 16.89 13.66 -10.88
CA ASP A 71 17.83 12.64 -10.39
C ASP A 71 17.21 11.24 -10.31
N ASP A 72 15.87 11.13 -10.34
CA ASP A 72 15.15 9.87 -10.44
C ASP A 72 14.54 9.71 -11.84
N ARG A 73 15.41 9.51 -12.83
CA ARG A 73 14.98 9.30 -14.23
C ARG A 73 14.03 8.10 -14.38
N THR A 74 14.11 7.15 -13.45
CA THR A 74 13.25 5.96 -13.41
C THR A 74 11.91 6.19 -12.74
N ARG A 75 11.72 7.32 -12.04
CA ARG A 75 10.50 7.70 -11.31
C ARG A 75 10.08 6.69 -10.23
N LYS A 76 11.03 5.91 -9.73
CA LYS A 76 10.77 4.80 -8.81
C LYS A 76 10.31 5.26 -7.45
N GLU A 77 10.84 6.37 -6.94
CA GLU A 77 10.40 6.88 -5.64
C GLU A 77 8.96 7.42 -5.71
N PHE A 78 8.55 7.96 -6.87
CA PHE A 78 7.15 8.30 -7.12
C PHE A 78 6.24 7.06 -7.12
N GLU A 79 6.64 6.01 -7.85
CA GLU A 79 5.88 4.76 -7.93
C GLU A 79 5.73 4.10 -6.54
N LYS A 80 6.84 4.00 -5.79
CA LYS A 80 6.84 3.49 -4.42
C LYS A 80 5.93 4.30 -3.51
N TRP A 81 6.07 5.63 -3.53
CA TRP A 81 5.24 6.51 -2.73
C TRP A 81 3.75 6.30 -3.04
N ALA A 82 3.36 6.29 -4.31
CA ALA A 82 1.98 6.12 -4.73
C ALA A 82 1.39 4.77 -4.25
N VAL A 83 2.12 3.66 -4.44
CA VAL A 83 1.71 2.33 -3.97
C VAL A 83 1.56 2.29 -2.45
N LEU A 84 2.55 2.79 -1.72
CA LEU A 84 2.57 2.71 -0.25
C LEU A 84 1.52 3.63 0.38
N THR A 85 1.35 4.84 -0.14
CA THR A 85 0.31 5.76 0.33
C THR A 85 -1.08 5.19 0.05
N TYR A 86 -1.36 4.74 -1.17
CA TYR A 86 -2.69 4.20 -1.50
C TYR A 86 -3.04 2.94 -0.69
N SER A 87 -2.06 2.06 -0.47
CA SER A 87 -2.26 0.81 0.28
C SER A 87 -2.10 0.92 1.79
N ASN A 88 -1.94 2.12 2.36
CA ASN A 88 -1.62 2.31 3.78
C ASN A 88 -0.44 1.43 4.25
N ASN A 89 0.64 1.42 3.49
CA ASN A 89 1.87 0.66 3.77
C ASN A 89 1.66 -0.87 3.77
N ARG A 90 0.57 -1.38 3.21
CA ARG A 90 0.26 -2.82 3.22
C ARG A 90 0.73 -3.56 1.98
N ALA A 91 0.82 -2.90 0.83
CA ALA A 91 1.36 -3.51 -0.37
C ALA A 91 2.88 -3.71 -0.26
N THR A 92 3.38 -4.77 -0.87
CA THR A 92 4.82 -5.00 -1.05
C THR A 92 5.26 -4.37 -2.36
N ILE A 93 6.30 -3.54 -2.30
CA ILE A 93 6.94 -2.96 -3.48
C ILE A 93 7.66 -4.06 -4.25
N ASN A 94 7.43 -4.10 -5.55
CA ASN A 94 8.15 -5.02 -6.41
C ASN A 94 9.56 -4.48 -6.73
N GLN A 95 10.61 -5.21 -6.35
CA GLN A 95 12.00 -4.77 -6.51
C GLN A 95 12.68 -5.32 -7.78
N LYS A 96 12.06 -6.28 -8.48
CA LYS A 96 12.69 -6.96 -9.62
C LYS A 96 12.83 -6.00 -10.81
N LYS A 97 14.07 -5.82 -11.28
CA LYS A 97 14.37 -5.10 -12.53
C LYS A 97 14.13 -6.03 -13.72
N GLY A 98 13.29 -5.60 -14.67
CA GLY A 98 13.41 -5.98 -16.08
C GLY A 98 12.57 -7.16 -16.59
N ALA A 99 11.88 -7.92 -15.73
CA ALA A 99 11.01 -9.03 -16.18
C ALA A 99 9.52 -8.82 -15.84
N ASP A 100 9.24 -8.05 -14.79
CA ASP A 100 7.87 -7.89 -14.30
C ASP A 100 7.20 -6.80 -15.11
N LYS A 101 6.07 -7.16 -15.74
CA LYS A 101 5.37 -6.46 -16.83
C LYS A 101 4.70 -5.14 -16.39
N GLY A 102 5.46 -4.26 -15.73
CA GLY A 102 4.98 -3.00 -15.17
C GLY A 102 4.23 -3.16 -13.86
N ILE A 103 4.63 -4.11 -13.01
CA ILE A 103 4.08 -4.31 -11.65
C ILE A 103 4.93 -3.52 -10.66
N ASP A 104 4.34 -2.53 -10.00
CA ASP A 104 5.02 -1.66 -9.03
C ASP A 104 4.74 -2.10 -7.59
N GLY A 105 3.59 -2.72 -7.35
CA GLY A 105 3.20 -3.23 -6.04
C GLY A 105 2.32 -4.47 -6.12
N ILE A 106 2.36 -5.27 -5.05
CA ILE A 106 1.49 -6.43 -4.86
C ILE A 106 0.86 -6.35 -3.48
N ALA A 107 -0.44 -6.59 -3.39
CA ALA A 107 -1.14 -6.80 -2.13
C ALA A 107 -1.89 -8.14 -2.14
N TYR A 108 -2.15 -8.68 -0.95
CA TYR A 108 -2.90 -9.93 -0.80
C TYR A 108 -4.13 -9.68 0.07
N PHE A 109 -5.27 -10.24 -0.33
CA PHE A 109 -6.54 -10.11 0.37
C PHE A 109 -7.21 -11.47 0.55
N THR A 110 -8.09 -11.56 1.54
CA THR A 110 -8.86 -12.78 1.79
C THR A 110 -10.12 -12.67 0.96
N GLY A 111 -10.16 -13.41 -0.14
CA GLY A 111 -11.31 -13.51 -1.03
C GLY A 111 -12.04 -14.85 -0.83
N ASP A 112 -12.71 -15.33 -1.88
CA ASP A 112 -13.52 -16.55 -1.82
C ASP A 112 -12.73 -17.85 -1.83
N LYS A 113 -11.46 -17.80 -2.22
CA LYS A 113 -10.56 -18.95 -2.24
C LYS A 113 -9.98 -19.25 -0.86
N ASP A 114 -9.57 -20.51 -0.67
CA ASP A 114 -8.90 -20.95 0.55
C ASP A 114 -7.51 -20.32 0.73
N GLU A 115 -6.90 -19.88 -0.37
CA GLU A 115 -5.62 -19.17 -0.39
C GLU A 115 -5.79 -17.65 -0.57
N PRO A 116 -4.90 -16.82 0.01
CA PRO A 116 -4.91 -15.37 -0.22
C PRO A 116 -4.88 -15.01 -1.71
N GLU A 117 -5.81 -14.15 -2.11
CA GLU A 117 -5.93 -13.67 -3.49
C GLU A 117 -5.04 -12.45 -3.70
N LYS A 118 -4.57 -12.28 -4.94
CA LYS A 118 -3.54 -11.29 -5.30
C LYS A 118 -4.16 -10.06 -5.98
N ILE A 119 -3.70 -8.88 -5.57
CA ILE A 119 -3.94 -7.58 -6.21
C ILE A 119 -2.63 -7.08 -6.81
N ILE A 120 -2.67 -6.64 -8.07
CA ILE A 120 -1.54 -6.00 -8.74
C ILE A 120 -1.75 -4.50 -8.76
N LEU A 121 -0.73 -3.74 -8.40
CA LEU A 121 -0.71 -2.29 -8.49
C LEU A 121 0.31 -1.87 -9.55
N GLN A 122 -0.13 -1.00 -10.45
CA GLN A 122 0.68 -0.37 -11.47
C GLN A 122 0.50 1.15 -11.39
N VAL A 123 1.61 1.89 -11.47
CA VAL A 123 1.66 3.34 -11.35
C VAL A 123 2.17 3.94 -12.66
N LYS A 124 1.53 5.03 -13.10
CA LYS A 124 2.00 5.81 -14.26
C LYS A 124 1.96 7.31 -13.94
N SER A 125 3.10 7.97 -14.13
CA SER A 125 3.22 9.45 -14.04
C SER A 125 3.16 10.15 -15.40
N GLY A 126 3.28 9.39 -16.50
CA GLY A 126 3.33 9.90 -17.87
C GLY A 126 1.95 10.08 -18.50
N ASN A 127 1.94 10.17 -19.83
CA ASN A 127 0.69 10.06 -20.59
C ASN A 127 0.15 8.64 -20.46
N VAL A 128 -1.16 8.53 -20.28
CA VAL A 128 -1.87 7.27 -20.10
C VAL A 128 -2.92 7.09 -21.20
N LYS A 129 -3.16 5.84 -21.61
CA LYS A 129 -4.08 5.46 -22.68
C LYS A 129 -4.76 4.14 -22.35
N SER A 130 -5.84 3.81 -23.06
CA SER A 130 -6.56 2.53 -22.87
C SER A 130 -5.69 1.29 -23.12
N GLY A 131 -4.61 1.42 -23.90
CA GLY A 131 -3.58 0.39 -24.02
C GLY A 131 -2.97 -0.03 -22.68
N ASP A 132 -2.68 0.94 -21.79
CA ASP A 132 -2.09 0.63 -20.47
C ASP A 132 -3.03 -0.23 -19.61
N ILE A 133 -4.35 0.00 -19.72
CA ILE A 133 -5.37 -0.79 -19.00
C ILE A 133 -5.45 -2.22 -19.55
N ARG A 134 -5.35 -2.41 -20.87
CA ARG A 134 -5.30 -3.74 -21.49
C ARG A 134 -4.03 -4.50 -21.11
N ASP A 135 -2.90 -3.81 -21.05
CA ASP A 135 -1.63 -4.38 -20.60
C ASP A 135 -1.72 -4.84 -19.13
N LEU A 136 -2.34 -4.02 -18.27
CA LEU A 136 -2.63 -4.40 -16.89
C LEU A 136 -3.56 -5.62 -16.83
N GLN A 137 -4.60 -5.68 -17.65
CA GLN A 137 -5.50 -6.84 -17.72
C GLN A 137 -4.77 -8.13 -18.10
N GLY A 138 -3.87 -8.05 -19.09
CA GLY A 138 -2.99 -9.16 -19.46
C GLY A 138 -2.10 -9.58 -18.30
N THR A 139 -1.53 -8.61 -17.58
CA THR A 139 -0.68 -8.86 -16.41
C THR A 139 -1.43 -9.53 -15.27
N ILE A 140 -2.66 -9.09 -14.97
CA ILE A 140 -3.55 -9.75 -13.99
C ILE A 140 -3.73 -11.24 -14.33
N THR A 141 -3.99 -11.53 -15.60
CA THR A 141 -4.21 -12.89 -16.09
C THR A 141 -2.95 -13.75 -15.94
N LEU A 142 -1.80 -13.22 -16.38
CA LEU A 142 -0.51 -13.92 -16.37
C LEU A 142 -0.02 -14.22 -14.95
N GLU A 143 -0.21 -13.28 -14.03
CA GLU A 143 0.20 -13.37 -12.64
C GLU A 143 -0.83 -14.05 -11.73
N LYS A 144 -1.94 -14.52 -12.31
CA LYS A 144 -3.09 -15.12 -11.62
C LYS A 144 -3.61 -14.23 -10.48
N ALA A 145 -3.62 -12.92 -10.71
CA ALA A 145 -4.24 -11.96 -9.82
C ALA A 145 -5.74 -11.86 -10.09
N GLU A 146 -6.49 -11.44 -9.08
CA GLU A 146 -7.93 -11.28 -9.19
C GLU A 146 -8.29 -9.83 -9.50
N LEU A 147 -7.51 -8.89 -8.95
CA LEU A 147 -7.73 -7.46 -9.11
C LEU A 147 -6.47 -6.75 -9.62
N GLY A 148 -6.70 -5.68 -10.39
CA GLY A 148 -5.67 -4.73 -10.81
C GLY A 148 -6.03 -3.32 -10.43
N ILE A 149 -5.03 -2.56 -9.97
CA ILE A 149 -5.17 -1.16 -9.59
C ILE A 149 -4.20 -0.34 -10.42
N PHE A 150 -4.76 0.53 -11.25
CA PHE A 150 -4.00 1.46 -12.08
C PHE A 150 -4.00 2.83 -11.41
N ILE A 151 -2.85 3.23 -10.86
CA ILE A 151 -2.66 4.52 -10.21
C ILE A 151 -2.04 5.49 -11.22
N THR A 152 -2.67 6.64 -11.46
CA THR A 152 -2.21 7.62 -12.46
C THR A 152 -2.06 9.02 -11.88
N LEU A 153 -0.97 9.70 -12.25
CA LEU A 153 -0.80 11.13 -11.94
C LEU A 153 -1.74 12.01 -12.76
N LYS A 154 -1.97 11.64 -14.03
CA LYS A 154 -2.82 12.39 -14.95
C LYS A 154 -4.26 11.86 -14.94
N PRO A 155 -5.26 12.71 -15.24
CA PRO A 155 -6.64 12.26 -15.38
C PRO A 155 -6.77 11.12 -16.41
N PRO A 156 -7.54 10.06 -16.11
CA PRO A 156 -7.76 8.99 -17.06
C PRO A 156 -8.67 9.42 -18.20
N THR A 157 -8.47 8.83 -19.38
CA THR A 157 -9.34 9.10 -20.54
C THR A 157 -10.66 8.34 -20.42
N LYS A 158 -11.71 8.79 -21.13
CA LYS A 158 -12.99 8.07 -21.19
C LYS A 158 -12.82 6.62 -21.68
N GLU A 159 -11.95 6.43 -22.67
CA GLU A 159 -11.57 5.12 -23.20
C GLU A 159 -10.96 4.21 -22.13
N MET A 160 -10.09 4.74 -21.25
CA MET A 160 -9.52 3.97 -20.14
C MET A 160 -10.60 3.50 -19.17
N ILE A 161 -11.51 4.40 -18.78
CA ILE A 161 -12.60 4.08 -17.85
C ILE A 161 -13.48 2.99 -18.46
N LYS A 162 -13.85 3.12 -19.74
CA LYS A 162 -14.62 2.11 -20.47
C LYS A 162 -13.90 0.76 -20.50
N THR A 163 -12.62 0.76 -20.87
CA THR A 163 -11.79 -0.46 -20.94
C THR A 163 -11.69 -1.16 -19.57
N ALA A 164 -11.53 -0.39 -18.48
CA ALA A 164 -11.47 -0.94 -17.14
C ALA A 164 -12.79 -1.60 -16.72
N LYS A 165 -13.94 -0.99 -17.09
CA LYS A 165 -15.27 -1.58 -16.87
C LYS A 165 -15.49 -2.88 -17.67
N GLU A 166 -14.99 -2.94 -18.90
CA GLU A 166 -15.08 -4.14 -19.75
C GLU A 166 -14.26 -5.32 -19.21
N ALA A 167 -13.27 -5.07 -18.35
CA ALA A 167 -12.51 -6.14 -17.68
C ALA A 167 -13.35 -6.96 -16.68
N GLY A 168 -14.56 -6.49 -16.35
CA GLY A 168 -15.54 -7.20 -15.54
C GLY A 168 -15.53 -6.81 -14.07
N ILE A 169 -16.31 -7.55 -13.29
CA ILE A 169 -16.56 -7.30 -11.88
C ILE A 169 -16.13 -8.53 -11.08
N TYR A 170 -15.39 -8.31 -10.01
CA TYR A 170 -15.08 -9.32 -9.01
C TYR A 170 -16.14 -9.31 -7.91
N LYS A 171 -16.56 -10.50 -7.47
CA LYS A 171 -17.51 -10.71 -6.38
C LYS A 171 -16.91 -11.71 -5.41
N SER A 172 -17.04 -11.41 -4.12
CA SER A 172 -16.69 -12.34 -3.04
C SER A 172 -17.72 -12.26 -1.93
N ARG A 173 -17.98 -13.39 -1.27
CA ARG A 173 -18.83 -13.48 -0.07
C ARG A 173 -18.28 -12.68 1.11
N TYR A 174 -16.99 -12.33 1.09
CA TYR A 174 -16.32 -11.56 2.13
C TYR A 174 -16.28 -10.05 1.84
N MET A 175 -16.74 -9.62 0.66
CA MET A 175 -16.90 -8.21 0.31
C MET A 175 -18.35 -7.77 0.44
N SER A 176 -18.57 -6.57 0.97
CA SER A 176 -19.90 -5.98 1.11
C SER A 176 -20.53 -5.59 -0.23
N GLN A 177 -19.71 -5.29 -1.24
CA GLN A 177 -20.13 -4.88 -2.56
C GLN A 177 -19.23 -5.48 -3.64
N PRO A 178 -19.76 -5.78 -4.84
CA PRO A 178 -18.94 -6.10 -6.01
C PRO A 178 -17.98 -4.96 -6.34
N VAL A 179 -16.77 -5.29 -6.79
CA VAL A 179 -15.76 -4.31 -7.19
C VAL A 179 -15.34 -4.53 -8.65
N ASP A 180 -14.97 -3.45 -9.35
CA ASP A 180 -14.41 -3.60 -10.70
C ASP A 180 -13.12 -4.40 -10.64
N ARG A 181 -12.94 -5.32 -11.59
CA ARG A 181 -11.73 -6.14 -11.68
C ARG A 181 -10.48 -5.28 -11.90
N ILE A 182 -10.65 -4.17 -12.62
CA ILE A 182 -9.63 -3.13 -12.77
C ILE A 182 -10.18 -1.81 -12.24
N MET A 183 -9.48 -1.25 -11.25
CA MET A 183 -9.79 0.05 -10.69
C MET A 183 -8.77 1.08 -11.16
N ILE A 184 -9.25 2.25 -11.58
CA ILE A 184 -8.39 3.39 -11.88
C ILE A 184 -8.46 4.35 -10.69
N VAL A 185 -7.30 4.76 -10.20
CA VAL A 185 -7.15 5.69 -9.07
C VAL A 185 -6.24 6.82 -9.50
N THR A 186 -6.64 8.06 -9.22
CA THR A 186 -5.75 9.20 -9.49
C THR A 186 -4.95 9.59 -8.25
N ILE A 187 -3.77 10.17 -8.45
CA ILE A 187 -2.99 10.77 -7.36
C ILE A 187 -3.80 11.88 -6.66
N GLN A 188 -4.59 12.62 -7.42
CA GLN A 188 -5.49 13.63 -6.88
C GLN A 188 -6.49 13.03 -5.89
N GLU A 189 -7.12 11.90 -6.22
CA GLU A 189 -8.01 11.20 -5.29
C GLU A 189 -7.26 10.72 -4.03
N ILE A 190 -6.01 10.24 -4.17
CA ILE A 190 -5.20 9.78 -3.03
C ILE A 190 -4.88 10.93 -2.07
N ILE A 191 -4.59 12.11 -2.60
CA ILE A 191 -4.18 13.28 -1.80
C ILE A 191 -5.39 14.09 -1.29
N GLU A 192 -6.30 14.48 -2.18
CA GLU A 192 -7.36 15.43 -1.84
C GLU A 192 -8.56 14.75 -1.20
N ALA A 193 -8.97 13.61 -1.77
CA ALA A 193 -10.08 12.82 -1.24
C ALA A 193 -9.63 11.77 -0.21
N GLN A 194 -8.32 11.71 0.09
CA GLN A 194 -7.72 10.70 0.97
C GLN A 194 -8.13 9.27 0.59
N LYS A 195 -8.30 9.00 -0.71
CA LYS A 195 -8.70 7.69 -1.22
C LYS A 195 -7.62 6.66 -0.90
N ARG A 196 -8.03 5.53 -0.35
CA ARG A 196 -7.17 4.40 0.01
C ARG A 196 -7.74 3.10 -0.54
N LEU A 197 -6.92 2.06 -0.53
CA LEU A 197 -7.35 0.72 -0.86
C LEU A 197 -8.35 0.21 0.19
N ASP A 198 -9.63 0.22 -0.16
CA ASP A 198 -10.72 -0.25 0.68
C ASP A 198 -11.03 -1.74 0.39
N ILE A 199 -10.02 -2.59 0.59
CA ILE A 199 -10.13 -4.04 0.51
C ILE A 199 -9.42 -4.62 1.74
N ARG A 200 -10.10 -5.50 2.48
CA ARG A 200 -9.52 -6.15 3.67
C ARG A 200 -8.37 -7.08 3.26
N LEU A 201 -7.14 -6.67 3.57
CA LEU A 201 -5.94 -7.41 3.19
C LEU A 201 -5.63 -8.55 4.18
N SER A 202 -5.13 -9.69 3.69
CA SER A 202 -4.90 -10.90 4.50
C SER A 202 -3.88 -10.69 5.61
N LEU A 203 -2.90 -9.79 5.42
CA LEU A 203 -1.92 -9.45 6.46
C LEU A 203 -2.58 -8.80 7.69
N GLU A 204 -3.72 -8.12 7.52
CA GLU A 204 -4.49 -7.58 8.65
C GLU A 204 -5.28 -8.68 9.36
N VAL A 205 -5.77 -9.68 8.61
CA VAL A 205 -6.50 -10.83 9.13
C VAL A 205 -5.59 -11.73 9.98
N LEU A 206 -4.39 -12.07 9.48
CA LEU A 206 -3.44 -12.91 10.20
C LEU A 206 -2.98 -12.27 11.51
N LYS A 207 -2.62 -10.98 11.51
CA LYS A 207 -2.25 -10.27 12.74
C LYS A 207 -3.41 -10.11 13.72
N SER A 208 -4.63 -9.88 13.21
CA SER A 208 -5.81 -9.84 14.07
C SER A 208 -6.07 -11.19 14.74
N ALA A 209 -5.87 -12.30 14.01
CA ALA A 209 -6.01 -13.65 14.53
C ALA A 209 -4.91 -14.02 15.54
N GLU A 210 -3.65 -13.65 15.29
CA GLU A 210 -2.53 -13.82 16.23
C GLU A 210 -2.76 -13.02 17.52
N LYS A 211 -3.13 -11.74 17.39
CA LYS A 211 -3.43 -10.87 18.55
C LYS A 211 -4.62 -11.40 19.37
N GLN A 212 -5.63 -11.97 18.72
CA GLN A 212 -6.74 -12.64 19.43
C GLN A 212 -6.31 -13.93 20.14
N ARG A 213 -5.36 -14.68 19.56
CA ARG A 213 -4.78 -15.86 20.22
C ARG A 213 -3.95 -15.48 21.44
N GLU A 214 -3.09 -14.47 21.34
CA GLU A 214 -2.30 -13.96 22.47
C GLU A 214 -3.20 -13.47 23.62
N VAL A 215 -4.27 -12.72 23.31
CA VAL A 215 -5.23 -12.26 24.33
C VAL A 215 -5.96 -13.44 24.99
N LYS A 216 -6.40 -14.44 24.22
CA LYS A 216 -7.03 -15.65 24.78
C LYS A 216 -6.08 -16.45 25.65
N GLN A 217 -4.84 -16.62 25.22
CA GLN A 217 -3.83 -17.36 25.97
C GLN A 217 -3.47 -16.64 27.28
N THR A 218 -3.34 -15.31 27.24
CA THR A 218 -3.14 -14.49 28.44
C THR A 218 -4.35 -14.56 29.40
N GLN A 219 -5.57 -14.67 28.88
CA GLN A 219 -6.76 -14.89 29.71
C GLN A 219 -6.78 -16.29 30.33
N LEU A 220 -6.48 -17.35 29.58
CA LEU A 220 -6.42 -18.71 30.13
C LEU A 220 -5.35 -18.83 31.22
N ASP A 221 -4.16 -18.28 31.01
CA ASP A 221 -3.07 -18.31 31.99
C ASP A 221 -3.41 -17.53 33.29
N LEU A 222 -4.36 -16.59 33.24
CA LEU A 222 -4.88 -15.87 34.41
C LEU A 222 -5.93 -16.66 35.20
N PHE A 223 -6.55 -17.70 34.62
CA PHE A 223 -7.56 -18.54 35.27
C PHE A 223 -7.02 -19.90 35.74
N ASP A 224 -5.79 -20.27 35.35
CA ASP A 224 -5.12 -21.51 35.79
C ASP A 224 -4.23 -21.31 37.05
N HIS A 225 -4.36 -20.16 37.72
CA HIS A 225 -3.72 -19.84 39.00
C HIS A 225 -4.75 -19.42 40.07
N GLU A 226 -5.66 -20.34 40.40
CA GLU A 226 -6.40 -20.35 41.68
C GLU A 226 -6.29 -21.73 42.34
#